data_AF-A0A0M1P413-F1
#
_entry.id   AF-A0A0M1P413-F1
#
_cell.length_a   1.000
_cell.length_b   1.000
_cell.length_c   1.000
_cell.angle_alpha   90.00
_cell.angle_beta   90.00
_cell.angle_gamma   90.00
#
_symmetry.space_group_name_H-M   'P 1'
#
loop_
_entity.id
_entity.type
_entity.pdbx_description
1 polymer ?
#
loop_
_entity_poly.entity_id
_entity_poly.type
_entity_poly.pdbx_seq_one_letter_code
_entity_poly.pdbx_strand_id
1 'polypeptide(L)'
;MLHSYRVTKYDPKCRDDRGRYTKDDWTSMTDICKVFNGVQLTKKEYLKIENLYIEAITSFMQYLKIPCLELKMLSKWQDKIDIKNYPEINPGELLRFYSHVREGMIIPLSEVVNIAKLALRDELGCKLISQSGLQVHFGYDFYMYIISSYKCEDVVDNIKASGLFVESLESPYMDDDI
;
A
#
# COMPACT_ATOMS: atom_id res chain seq x y z
N MET A 1 10.40 -8.89 -19.55
CA MET A 1 10.97 -7.80 -18.75
C MET A 1 9.95 -7.45 -17.68
N LEU A 2 10.36 -7.33 -16.42
CA LEU A 2 9.46 -6.89 -15.36
C LEU A 2 9.42 -5.36 -15.33
N HIS A 3 8.25 -4.80 -15.10
CA HIS A 3 8.04 -3.37 -14.88
C HIS A 3 7.79 -3.14 -13.39
N SER A 4 8.63 -2.34 -12.74
CA SER A 4 8.52 -2.04 -11.32
C SER A 4 8.24 -0.55 -11.12
N TYR A 5 7.23 -0.27 -10.29
CA TYR A 5 6.74 1.07 -10.01
C TYR A 5 6.72 1.32 -8.51
N ARG A 6 7.42 2.34 -8.05
CA ARG A 6 7.20 2.92 -6.71
C ARG A 6 6.00 3.84 -6.79
N VAL A 7 4.96 3.53 -6.04
CA VAL A 7 3.73 4.31 -5.86
C VAL A 7 3.77 4.96 -4.48
N THR A 8 3.68 6.28 -4.42
CA THR A 8 3.79 7.01 -3.16
C THR A 8 3.04 8.35 -3.17
N LYS A 9 2.77 8.91 -1.99
CA LYS A 9 2.16 10.24 -1.80
C LYS A 9 3.19 11.36 -1.84
N TYR A 10 4.47 11.01 -1.79
CA TYR A 10 5.57 11.95 -1.71
C TYR A 10 6.00 12.43 -3.10
N ASP A 11 6.02 13.74 -3.31
CA ASP A 11 6.56 14.33 -4.53
C ASP A 11 8.06 14.01 -4.64
N PRO A 12 8.52 13.34 -5.71
CA PRO A 12 9.92 13.01 -5.88
C PRO A 12 10.84 14.25 -5.98
N LYS A 13 10.30 15.42 -6.33
CA LYS A 13 11.05 16.69 -6.33
C LYS A 13 11.49 17.14 -4.93
N CYS A 14 10.89 16.58 -3.88
CA CYS A 14 11.20 16.87 -2.49
C CYS A 14 12.15 15.83 -1.87
N ARG A 15 12.91 15.09 -2.70
CA ARG A 15 13.93 14.16 -2.24
C ARG A 15 15.32 14.82 -2.26
N ASP A 16 16.19 14.42 -1.33
CA ASP A 16 17.62 14.76 -1.39
C ASP A 16 18.37 13.88 -2.41
N ASP A 17 19.67 14.15 -2.60
CA ASP A 17 20.54 13.40 -3.51
C ASP A 17 20.68 11.90 -3.13
N ARG A 18 20.23 11.51 -1.93
CA ARG A 18 20.18 10.12 -1.45
C ARG A 18 18.79 9.50 -1.60
N GLY A 19 17.85 10.19 -2.25
CA GLY A 19 16.48 9.74 -2.50
C GLY A 19 15.54 9.82 -1.30
N ARG A 20 15.97 10.43 -0.18
CA ARG A 20 15.16 10.56 1.04
C ARG A 20 14.23 11.75 0.91
N TYR A 21 12.94 11.57 1.22
CA TYR A 21 12.00 12.67 1.27
C TYR A 21 12.34 13.63 2.42
N THR A 22 12.36 14.94 2.14
CA THR A 22 12.92 15.94 3.08
C THR A 22 11.88 16.86 3.69
N LYS A 23 10.59 16.72 3.36
CA LYS A 23 9.53 17.52 3.98
C LYS A 23 9.00 16.82 5.21
N ASP A 24 8.61 17.63 6.19
CA ASP A 24 7.84 17.17 7.34
C ASP A 24 6.45 16.74 6.88
N ASP A 25 6.11 15.48 7.09
CA ASP A 25 4.86 14.90 6.60
C ASP A 25 4.51 13.69 7.47
N TRP A 26 3.23 13.35 7.54
CA TRP A 26 2.75 12.21 8.30
C TRP A 26 3.11 10.90 7.58
N THR A 27 3.34 9.86 8.35
CA THR A 27 3.74 8.54 7.83
C THR A 27 2.85 7.40 8.31
N SER A 28 2.03 7.63 9.34
CA SER A 28 1.18 6.58 9.93
C SER A 28 -0.22 7.09 10.30
N MET A 29 -1.16 6.16 10.44
CA MET A 29 -2.50 6.44 10.97
C MET A 29 -2.46 7.07 12.38
N THR A 30 -1.43 6.74 13.17
CA THR A 30 -1.24 7.31 14.51
C THR A 30 -0.89 8.80 14.51
N ASP A 31 -0.63 9.38 13.33
CA ASP A 31 -0.39 10.80 13.14
C ASP A 31 -1.66 11.63 12.96
N ILE A 32 -2.83 10.99 12.88
CA ILE A 32 -4.11 11.71 12.80
C ILE A 32 -4.22 12.69 13.98
N CYS A 33 -4.68 13.90 13.69
CA CYS A 33 -4.73 15.07 14.59
C CYS A 33 -3.40 15.75 14.90
N LYS A 34 -2.23 15.26 14.43
CA LYS A 34 -0.95 15.99 14.51
C LYS A 34 -0.83 17.02 13.37
N VAL A 35 0.10 17.95 13.51
CA VAL A 35 0.34 19.07 12.57
C VAL A 35 1.66 18.86 11.84
N PHE A 36 1.61 18.95 10.51
CA PHE A 36 2.77 18.82 9.61
C PHE A 36 2.78 19.99 8.65
N ASN A 37 3.91 20.70 8.50
CA ASN A 37 4.00 21.93 7.71
C ASN A 37 2.86 22.95 7.99
N GLY A 38 2.43 23.07 9.24
CA GLY A 38 1.36 24.00 9.64
C GLY A 38 -0.07 23.53 9.31
N VAL A 39 -0.25 22.32 8.78
CA VAL A 39 -1.57 21.74 8.47
C VAL A 39 -1.82 20.52 9.36
N GLN A 40 -3.00 20.45 9.99
CA GLN A 40 -3.38 19.29 10.79
C GLN A 40 -3.82 18.12 9.89
N LEU A 41 -3.27 16.93 10.13
CA LEU A 41 -3.76 15.71 9.48
C LEU A 41 -5.16 15.38 10.00
N THR A 42 -6.15 15.44 9.12
CA THR A 42 -7.51 15.01 9.44
C THR A 42 -7.69 13.54 9.09
N LYS A 43 -8.59 12.87 9.82
CA LYS A 43 -9.07 11.53 9.50
C LYS A 43 -9.59 11.41 8.05
N LYS A 44 -10.24 12.45 7.53
CA LYS A 44 -10.75 12.48 6.15
C LYS A 44 -9.60 12.45 5.14
N GLU A 45 -8.54 13.23 5.37
CA GLU A 45 -7.39 13.26 4.48
C GLU A 45 -6.60 11.95 4.53
N TYR A 46 -6.39 11.40 5.73
CA TYR A 46 -5.77 10.08 5.89
C TYR A 46 -6.50 9.00 5.06
N LEU A 47 -7.82 8.89 5.25
CA LEU A 47 -8.64 7.90 4.53
C LEU A 47 -8.66 8.13 3.01
N LYS A 48 -8.67 9.40 2.58
CA LYS A 48 -8.58 9.74 1.16
C LYS A 48 -7.28 9.20 0.57
N ILE A 49 -6.14 9.45 1.20
CA ILE A 49 -4.85 8.97 0.70
C ILE A 49 -4.76 7.45 0.78
N GLU A 50 -5.16 6.81 1.88
CA GLU A 50 -5.22 5.34 2.01
C GLU A 50 -6.01 4.70 0.84
N ASN A 51 -7.17 5.28 0.50
CA ASN A 51 -7.99 4.79 -0.61
C ASN A 51 -7.29 4.90 -1.97
N LEU A 52 -6.47 5.92 -2.22
CA LEU A 52 -5.71 6.02 -3.48
C LEU A 52 -4.73 4.84 -3.68
N TYR A 53 -4.12 4.33 -2.60
CA TYR A 53 -3.24 3.16 -2.68
C TYR A 53 -4.04 1.88 -2.96
N ILE A 54 -5.19 1.74 -2.30
CA ILE A 54 -6.10 0.61 -2.54
C ILE A 54 -6.61 0.63 -3.99
N GLU A 55 -6.98 1.80 -4.51
CA GLU A 55 -7.39 2.01 -5.89
C GLU A 55 -6.26 1.70 -6.88
N ALA A 56 -5.02 2.05 -6.57
CA ALA A 56 -3.87 1.68 -7.39
C ALA A 56 -3.74 0.16 -7.52
N ILE A 57 -3.82 -0.59 -6.41
CA ILE A 57 -3.74 -2.06 -6.43
C ILE A 57 -4.90 -2.65 -7.25
N THR A 58 -6.13 -2.24 -6.94
CA THR A 58 -7.33 -2.79 -7.59
C THR A 58 -7.38 -2.45 -9.09
N SER A 59 -6.90 -1.28 -9.51
CA SER A 59 -6.79 -0.90 -10.92
C SER A 59 -5.85 -1.83 -11.69
N PHE A 60 -4.70 -2.18 -11.11
CA PHE A 60 -3.78 -3.16 -11.72
C PHE A 60 -4.43 -4.53 -11.83
N MET A 61 -5.08 -5.01 -10.77
CA MET A 61 -5.77 -6.30 -10.78
C MET A 61 -6.87 -6.35 -11.84
N GLN A 62 -7.69 -5.31 -11.93
CA GLN A 62 -8.78 -5.23 -12.91
C GLN A 62 -8.27 -5.16 -14.34
N TYR A 63 -7.29 -4.29 -14.61
CA TYR A 63 -6.69 -4.13 -15.94
C TYR A 63 -6.07 -5.45 -16.43
N LEU A 64 -5.34 -6.14 -15.55
CA LEU A 64 -4.71 -7.44 -15.85
C LEU A 64 -5.66 -8.64 -15.74
N LYS A 65 -6.93 -8.41 -15.36
CA LYS A 65 -7.94 -9.44 -15.12
C LYS A 65 -7.49 -10.51 -14.11
N ILE A 66 -6.82 -10.08 -13.06
CA ILE A 66 -6.32 -10.93 -11.98
C ILE A 66 -7.38 -10.93 -10.85
N PRO A 67 -8.06 -12.06 -10.60
CA PRO A 67 -9.17 -12.11 -9.65
C PRO A 67 -8.73 -12.19 -8.20
N CYS A 68 -7.49 -12.64 -7.94
CA CYS A 68 -6.95 -12.83 -6.61
C CYS A 68 -5.42 -12.74 -6.59
N LEU A 69 -4.88 -12.48 -5.41
CA LEU A 69 -3.45 -12.47 -5.11
C LEU A 69 -3.18 -13.41 -3.94
N GLU A 70 -2.08 -14.15 -3.99
CA GLU A 70 -1.58 -14.91 -2.85
C GLU A 70 -0.82 -13.99 -1.90
N LEU A 71 -1.12 -14.09 -0.62
CA LEU A 71 -0.41 -13.39 0.44
C LEU A 71 0.89 -14.13 0.74
N LYS A 72 2.03 -13.43 0.64
CA LYS A 72 3.38 -13.92 0.87
C LYS A 72 4.14 -13.05 1.88
N MET A 73 5.16 -13.61 2.53
CA MET A 73 6.05 -12.90 3.47
C MET A 73 5.28 -12.16 4.57
N LEU A 74 4.29 -12.83 5.15
CA LEU A 74 3.46 -12.26 6.21
C LEU A 74 4.26 -12.03 7.49
N SER A 75 4.22 -10.82 8.01
CA SER A 75 4.66 -10.51 9.37
C SER A 75 3.56 -9.72 10.08
N LYS A 76 3.14 -10.16 11.26
CA LYS A 76 2.20 -9.42 12.13
C LYS A 76 2.98 -8.78 13.25
N TRP A 77 2.77 -7.50 13.51
CA TRP A 77 3.53 -6.79 14.56
C TRP A 77 2.91 -6.97 15.95
N GLN A 78 1.64 -7.36 16.01
CA GLN A 78 0.91 -7.63 17.24
C GLN A 78 -0.10 -8.75 17.07
N ASP A 79 -0.41 -9.48 18.14
CA ASP A 79 -1.42 -10.55 18.11
C ASP A 79 -2.84 -10.02 17.91
N LYS A 80 -3.10 -8.78 18.36
CA LYS A 80 -4.41 -8.13 18.33
C LYS A 80 -4.26 -6.66 17.99
N ILE A 81 -5.23 -6.14 17.24
CA ILE A 81 -5.30 -4.74 16.85
C ILE A 81 -5.95 -3.90 17.95
N ASP A 82 -5.31 -2.79 18.34
CA ASP A 82 -5.96 -1.76 19.16
C ASP A 82 -6.82 -0.83 18.28
N ILE A 83 -8.12 -0.97 18.42
CA ILE A 83 -9.11 -0.22 17.62
C ILE A 83 -9.25 1.25 18.02
N LYS A 84 -8.68 1.69 19.15
CA LYS A 84 -8.92 3.04 19.69
C LYS A 84 -8.56 4.15 18.72
N ASN A 85 -7.59 3.90 17.85
CA ASN A 85 -7.07 4.88 16.89
C ASN A 85 -7.60 4.68 15.47
N TYR A 86 -8.55 3.76 15.26
CA TYR A 86 -9.04 3.45 13.93
C TYR A 86 -9.98 4.54 13.41
N PRO A 87 -9.81 4.99 12.15
CA PRO A 87 -10.66 5.97 11.52
C PRO A 87 -12.03 5.39 11.09
N GLU A 88 -12.40 4.17 11.45
CA GLU A 88 -13.69 3.59 11.05
C GLU A 88 -14.65 3.54 12.24
N ILE A 89 -15.94 3.75 11.98
CA ILE A 89 -16.97 3.66 13.04
C ILE A 89 -17.15 2.21 13.50
N ASN A 90 -16.93 1.24 12.59
CA ASN A 90 -17.09 -0.19 12.88
C ASN A 90 -15.90 -1.01 12.35
N PRO A 91 -14.77 -1.04 13.09
CA PRO A 91 -13.59 -1.81 12.69
C PRO A 91 -13.74 -3.33 12.89
N GLY A 92 -14.90 -3.81 13.36
CA GLY A 92 -15.09 -5.21 13.77
C GLY A 92 -14.92 -6.22 12.63
N GLU A 93 -15.27 -5.86 11.40
CA GLU A 93 -15.03 -6.71 10.23
C GLU A 93 -13.54 -6.83 9.91
N LEU A 94 -12.82 -5.71 9.91
CA LEU A 94 -11.38 -5.69 9.67
C LEU A 94 -10.62 -6.46 10.77
N LEU A 95 -11.05 -6.38 12.02
CA LEU A 95 -10.48 -7.14 13.13
C LEU A 95 -10.71 -8.65 12.97
N ARG A 96 -11.93 -9.06 12.60
CA ARG A 96 -12.22 -10.47 12.29
C ARG A 96 -11.41 -10.94 11.10
N PHE A 97 -11.25 -10.11 10.08
CA PHE A 97 -10.39 -10.45 8.95
C PHE A 97 -8.94 -10.65 9.42
N TYR A 98 -8.38 -9.70 10.16
CA TYR A 98 -7.02 -9.77 10.70
C TYR A 98 -6.74 -11.04 11.51
N SER A 99 -7.66 -11.45 12.38
CA SER A 99 -7.48 -12.67 13.20
C SER A 99 -7.36 -13.94 12.36
N HIS A 100 -7.89 -13.94 11.14
CA HIS A 100 -7.81 -15.05 10.20
C HIS A 100 -6.74 -14.86 9.12
N VAL A 101 -6.03 -13.74 9.06
CA VAL A 101 -4.95 -13.55 8.08
C VAL A 101 -3.81 -14.52 8.37
N ARG A 102 -3.40 -15.31 7.36
CA ARG A 102 -2.30 -16.27 7.43
C ARG A 102 -1.53 -16.32 6.10
N GLU A 103 -0.27 -16.73 6.21
CA GLU A 103 0.63 -16.96 5.08
C GLU A 103 0.00 -17.90 4.04
N GLY A 104 0.20 -17.61 2.74
CA GLY A 104 -0.37 -18.38 1.63
C GLY A 104 -1.87 -18.22 1.39
N MET A 105 -2.55 -17.28 2.06
CA MET A 105 -3.95 -16.98 1.76
C MET A 105 -4.15 -16.49 0.33
N ILE A 106 -5.19 -16.98 -0.34
CA ILE A 106 -5.67 -16.40 -1.59
C ILE A 106 -6.65 -15.27 -1.27
N ILE A 107 -6.26 -14.05 -1.60
CA ILE A 107 -7.00 -12.82 -1.36
C ILE A 107 -7.73 -12.42 -2.65
N PRO A 108 -9.06 -12.57 -2.73
CA PRO A 108 -9.81 -12.11 -3.89
C PRO A 108 -9.80 -10.58 -3.99
N LEU A 109 -10.04 -10.04 -5.18
CA LEU A 109 -10.13 -8.60 -5.44
C LEU A 109 -11.01 -7.86 -4.42
N SER A 110 -12.13 -8.48 -4.00
CA SER A 110 -13.07 -7.91 -3.02
C SER A 110 -12.49 -7.76 -1.61
N GLU A 111 -11.44 -8.51 -1.26
CA GLU A 111 -10.82 -8.54 0.08
C GLU A 111 -9.44 -7.86 0.11
N VAL A 112 -8.89 -7.48 -1.06
CA VAL A 112 -7.57 -6.81 -1.13
C VAL A 112 -7.57 -5.48 -0.37
N VAL A 113 -8.72 -4.79 -0.33
CA VAL A 113 -8.93 -3.60 0.51
C VAL A 113 -8.57 -3.86 1.97
N ASN A 114 -8.89 -5.03 2.52
CA ASN A 114 -8.64 -5.33 3.93
C ASN A 114 -7.15 -5.55 4.19
N ILE A 115 -6.45 -6.28 3.31
CA ILE A 115 -4.98 -6.45 3.44
C ILE A 115 -4.25 -5.12 3.24
N ALA A 116 -4.62 -4.34 2.23
CA ALA A 116 -3.99 -3.05 1.97
C ALA A 116 -4.17 -2.08 3.14
N LYS A 117 -5.36 -2.01 3.75
CA LYS A 117 -5.60 -1.24 4.98
C LYS A 117 -4.70 -1.69 6.12
N LEU A 118 -4.60 -3.00 6.36
CA LEU A 118 -3.77 -3.53 7.44
C LEU A 118 -2.28 -3.23 7.22
N ALA A 119 -1.81 -3.32 5.98
CA ALA A 119 -0.42 -3.01 5.65
C ALA A 119 -0.11 -1.52 5.77
N LEU A 120 -0.96 -0.64 5.22
CA LEU A 120 -0.78 0.82 5.26
C LEU A 120 -0.95 1.41 6.67
N ARG A 121 -1.61 0.69 7.58
CA ARG A 121 -1.78 1.08 9.00
C ARG A 121 -0.70 0.50 9.91
N ASP A 122 0.36 -0.08 9.34
CA ASP A 122 1.45 -0.71 10.10
C ASP A 122 0.94 -1.79 11.07
N GLU A 123 -0.03 -2.61 10.67
CA GLU A 123 -0.51 -3.76 11.47
C GLU A 123 0.17 -5.06 11.06
N LEU A 124 0.53 -5.15 9.76
CA LEU A 124 1.26 -6.26 9.19
C LEU A 124 2.17 -5.79 8.06
N GLY A 125 3.20 -6.57 7.75
CA GLY A 125 3.93 -6.53 6.49
C GLY A 125 3.56 -7.74 5.63
N CYS A 126 3.48 -7.56 4.31
CA CYS A 126 3.31 -8.66 3.37
C CYS A 126 3.68 -8.26 1.94
N LYS A 127 3.72 -9.28 1.08
CA LYS A 127 3.61 -9.17 -0.38
C LYS A 127 2.28 -9.77 -0.84
N LEU A 128 1.70 -9.22 -1.89
CA LEU A 128 0.57 -9.82 -2.61
C LEU A 128 1.04 -10.20 -4.00
N ILE A 129 1.01 -11.48 -4.37
CA ILE A 129 1.65 -12.02 -5.57
C ILE A 129 0.65 -12.80 -6.40
N SER A 130 0.66 -12.63 -7.72
CA SER A 130 -0.02 -13.50 -8.67
C SER A 130 0.97 -14.37 -9.42
N GLN A 131 0.54 -15.58 -9.80
CA GLN A 131 1.31 -16.44 -10.72
C GLN A 131 1.44 -15.82 -12.13
N SER A 132 0.57 -14.89 -12.48
CA SER A 132 0.59 -14.16 -13.75
C SER A 132 1.55 -12.96 -13.76
N GLY A 133 2.30 -12.74 -12.66
CA GLY A 133 3.38 -11.76 -12.59
C GLY A 133 2.96 -10.35 -12.17
N LEU A 134 1.85 -10.20 -11.45
CA LEU A 134 1.55 -8.98 -10.67
C LEU A 134 2.03 -9.20 -9.23
N GLN A 135 2.78 -8.24 -8.69
CA GLN A 135 3.18 -8.24 -7.28
C GLN A 135 2.94 -6.86 -6.67
N VAL A 136 2.56 -6.84 -5.40
CA VAL A 136 2.43 -5.62 -4.59
C VAL A 136 3.25 -5.82 -3.33
N HIS A 137 4.24 -4.96 -3.12
CA HIS A 137 5.07 -4.96 -1.91
C HIS A 137 4.79 -3.71 -1.10
N PHE A 138 4.52 -3.89 0.19
CA PHE A 138 4.34 -2.79 1.12
C PHE A 138 5.66 -2.48 1.82
N GLY A 139 6.17 -1.28 1.60
CA GLY A 139 7.25 -0.70 2.39
C GLY A 139 6.70 0.19 3.50
N TYR A 140 7.62 0.72 4.30
CA TYR A 140 7.29 1.67 5.36
C TYR A 140 6.80 3.02 4.82
N ASP A 141 6.15 3.79 5.69
CA ASP A 141 5.85 5.21 5.49
C ASP A 141 5.14 5.51 4.17
N PHE A 142 4.15 4.72 3.73
CA PHE A 142 3.45 4.95 2.45
C PHE A 142 4.36 4.84 1.20
N TYR A 143 5.38 4.01 1.25
CA TYR A 143 6.04 3.50 0.04
C TYR A 143 5.44 2.15 -0.36
N MET A 144 4.81 2.09 -1.53
CA MET A 144 4.29 0.84 -2.09
C MET A 144 4.97 0.57 -3.43
N TYR A 145 5.19 -0.69 -3.76
CA TYR A 145 5.79 -1.10 -5.03
C TYR A 145 4.84 -2.03 -5.75
N ILE A 146 4.56 -1.73 -7.01
CA ILE A 146 3.77 -2.60 -7.89
C ILE A 146 4.68 -3.09 -9.00
N ILE A 147 4.77 -4.42 -9.15
CA ILE A 147 5.56 -5.10 -10.17
C ILE A 147 4.60 -5.78 -11.13
N SER A 148 4.83 -5.66 -12.43
CA SER A 148 4.03 -6.32 -13.45
C SER A 148 4.90 -6.89 -14.57
N SER A 149 4.54 -8.07 -15.07
CA SER A 149 5.06 -8.60 -16.33
C SER A 149 4.64 -7.79 -17.56
N TYR A 150 3.67 -6.88 -17.42
CA TYR A 150 3.12 -6.06 -18.50
C TYR A 150 3.35 -4.58 -18.24
N LYS A 151 3.49 -3.83 -19.34
CA LYS A 151 3.58 -2.37 -19.28
C LYS A 151 2.16 -1.78 -19.16
N CYS A 152 1.74 -1.46 -17.95
CA CYS A 152 0.40 -0.93 -17.66
C CYS A 152 0.36 0.60 -17.71
N GLU A 153 0.72 1.22 -18.85
CA GLU A 153 0.89 2.69 -18.95
C GLU A 153 -0.39 3.46 -18.57
N ASP A 154 -1.55 3.06 -19.11
CA ASP A 154 -2.82 3.73 -18.81
C ASP A 154 -3.17 3.69 -17.31
N VAL A 155 -2.89 2.55 -16.66
CA VAL A 155 -3.12 2.38 -15.21
C VAL A 155 -2.19 3.30 -14.43
N VAL A 156 -0.91 3.33 -14.82
CA VAL A 156 0.11 4.18 -14.19
C VAL A 156 -0.25 5.65 -14.34
N ASP A 157 -0.73 6.09 -15.50
CA ASP A 157 -1.10 7.48 -15.73
C ASP A 157 -2.39 7.86 -14.99
N ASN A 158 -3.35 6.95 -14.84
CA ASN A 158 -4.52 7.16 -13.98
C ASN A 158 -4.13 7.30 -12.49
N ILE A 159 -3.16 6.51 -12.01
CA ILE A 159 -2.64 6.65 -10.64
C ILE A 159 -1.95 8.00 -10.45
N LYS A 160 -1.19 8.48 -11.45
CA LYS A 160 -0.61 9.83 -11.39
C LYS A 160 -1.70 10.91 -11.36
N ALA A 161 -2.74 10.75 -12.17
CA ALA A 161 -3.85 11.69 -12.25
C ALA A 161 -4.70 11.73 -10.96
N SER A 162 -4.71 10.65 -10.15
CA SER A 162 -5.42 10.62 -8.86
C SER A 162 -4.74 11.44 -7.76
N GLY A 163 -3.47 11.82 -7.97
CA GLY A 163 -2.66 12.61 -7.04
C GLY A 163 -1.54 11.83 -6.34
N LEU A 164 -1.36 10.54 -6.64
CA LEU A 164 -0.16 9.81 -6.24
C LEU A 164 0.99 10.04 -7.23
N PHE A 165 2.21 9.85 -6.76
CA PHE A 165 3.41 9.87 -7.58
C PHE A 165 3.82 8.44 -7.92
N VAL A 166 4.21 8.23 -9.19
CA VAL A 166 4.68 6.94 -9.69
C VAL A 166 6.04 7.10 -10.34
N GLU A 167 7.01 6.33 -9.88
CA GLU A 167 8.39 6.34 -10.36
C GLU A 167 8.77 4.94 -10.82
N SER A 168 9.50 4.83 -11.94
CA SER A 168 10.09 3.54 -12.32
C SER A 168 11.30 3.29 -11.43
N LEU A 169 11.14 2.35 -10.50
CA LEU A 169 12.14 2.00 -9.51
C LEU A 169 11.90 0.56 -9.10
N GLU A 170 12.97 -0.23 -9.06
CA GLU A 170 12.91 -1.60 -8.56
C GLU A 170 12.52 -1.62 -7.09
N SER A 171 11.67 -2.57 -6.72
CA SER A 171 11.29 -2.75 -5.33
C SER A 171 12.52 -3.21 -4.53
N PRO A 172 12.82 -2.58 -3.38
CA PRO A 172 13.90 -3.06 -2.49
C PRO A 172 13.54 -4.40 -1.82
N TYR A 173 12.33 -4.90 -2.06
CA TYR A 173 11.83 -6.18 -1.59
C TYR A 173 11.65 -7.17 -2.74
N MET A 174 12.23 -6.93 -3.91
CA MET A 174 12.42 -8.06 -4.84
C MET A 174 13.20 -9.14 -4.09
N ASP A 175 12.80 -10.40 -4.24
CA ASP A 175 13.61 -11.47 -3.68
C ASP A 175 14.98 -11.36 -4.35
N ASP A 176 16.04 -11.14 -3.56
CA ASP A 176 17.38 -11.48 -4.02
C ASP A 176 17.33 -12.99 -4.24
N ASP A 177 17.33 -13.44 -5.49
CA ASP A 177 17.54 -14.85 -5.81
C ASP A 177 18.78 -15.33 -5.01
N ILE A 178 18.56 -16.13 -3.96
CA ILE A 178 19.60 -16.95 -3.32
C ILE A 178 19.05 -18.36 -3.13
#